data_AF-A0A401V3C6-F1
#
_entry.id   AF-A0A401V3C6-F1
#
_cell.length_a   1.000
_cell.length_b   1.000
_cell.length_c   1.000
_cell.angle_alpha   90.00
_cell.angle_beta   90.00
_cell.angle_gamma   90.00
#
_symmetry.space_group_name_H-M   'P 1'
#
loop_
_entity.id
_entity.type
_entity.pdbx_description
1 polymer ?
#
loop_
_entity_poly.entity_id
_entity_poly.type
_entity_poly.pdbx_seq_one_letter_code
_entity_poly.pdbx_strand_id
1 'polypeptide(L)'
;MHATTDFARGPGGGGDRVTCTATSSRGELLNARLALGDDLRTPGDWTVAVTGRWNADARRGPVRLTRVPVEHEPWPLRQATVVGLRTNLLRARGLPAPSGPPHARWSPGVDVRIGAPRPSLP
;
A
#
# COMPACT_ATOMS: atom_id res chain seq x y z
N MET A 1 -8.09 -11.10 -0.26
CA MET A 1 -7.76 -9.87 -1.00
C MET A 1 -6.68 -10.26 -1.98
N HIS A 2 -6.86 -9.97 -3.25
CA HIS A 2 -5.85 -10.12 -4.27
C HIS A 2 -5.36 -8.72 -4.62
N ALA A 3 -4.05 -8.49 -4.58
CA ALA A 3 -3.46 -7.21 -4.93
C ALA A 3 -2.32 -7.45 -5.91
N THR A 4 -2.25 -6.65 -6.95
CA THR A 4 -1.17 -6.66 -7.94
C THR A 4 -0.63 -5.25 -8.11
N THR A 5 0.65 -5.18 -8.39
CA THR A 5 1.33 -3.94 -8.74
C THR A 5 2.02 -4.17 -10.07
N ASP A 6 1.59 -3.42 -11.07
CA ASP A 6 2.15 -3.47 -12.42
C ASP A 6 2.98 -2.21 -12.66
N PHE A 7 4.25 -2.41 -13.03
CA PHE A 7 5.19 -1.34 -13.29
C PHE A 7 5.33 -1.13 -14.80
N ALA A 8 5.22 0.12 -15.26
CA ALA A 8 5.45 0.47 -16.66
C ALA A 8 6.36 1.70 -16.75
N ARG A 9 7.44 1.60 -17.54
CA ARG A 9 8.19 2.78 -17.98
C ARG A 9 7.44 3.45 -19.13
N GLY A 10 7.23 4.76 -19.02
CA GLY A 10 6.76 5.53 -20.17
C GLY A 10 7.80 5.50 -21.29
N PRO A 11 7.41 5.35 -22.56
CA PRO A 11 8.34 5.53 -23.67
C PRO A 11 8.70 7.02 -23.79
N GLY A 12 9.99 7.33 -23.64
CA GLY A 12 10.57 8.66 -23.87
C GLY A 12 10.31 9.68 -22.77
N GLY A 13 11.30 9.92 -21.88
CA GLY A 13 11.42 11.09 -20.98
C GLY A 13 10.32 11.33 -19.94
N GLY A 14 9.12 10.79 -20.10
CA GLY A 14 8.02 10.84 -19.16
C GLY A 14 8.25 9.82 -18.06
N GLY A 15 8.39 10.30 -16.82
CA GLY A 15 8.79 9.52 -15.66
C GLY A 15 8.00 8.22 -15.41
N ASP A 16 8.58 7.35 -14.58
CA ASP A 16 8.06 6.01 -14.27
C ASP A 16 6.59 6.05 -13.83
N ARG A 17 5.79 5.08 -14.29
CA ARG A 17 4.38 4.93 -13.92
C ARG A 17 4.11 3.58 -13.28
N VAL A 18 3.22 3.60 -12.28
CA VAL A 18 2.83 2.40 -11.55
C VAL A 18 1.32 2.32 -11.50
N THR A 19 0.79 1.15 -11.80
CA THR A 19 -0.62 0.83 -11.56
C THR A 19 -0.71 -0.16 -10.41
N CYS A 20 -1.39 0.23 -9.35
CA CYS A 20 -1.70 -0.66 -8.23
C CYS A 20 -3.17 -1.05 -8.35
N THR A 21 -3.45 -2.35 -8.42
CA THR A 21 -4.81 -2.87 -8.38
C THR A 21 -5.01 -3.78 -7.19
N ALA A 22 -6.18 -3.71 -6.56
CA ALA A 22 -6.55 -4.68 -5.55
C ALA A 22 -8.04 -4.96 -5.61
N THR A 23 -8.41 -6.21 -5.37
CA THR A 23 -9.79 -6.65 -5.24
C THR A 23 -9.97 -7.50 -4.00
N SER A 24 -11.09 -7.32 -3.33
CA SER A 24 -11.49 -8.17 -2.21
C SER A 24 -12.41 -9.29 -2.68
N SER A 25 -12.62 -10.30 -1.82
CA SER A 25 -13.63 -11.33 -2.05
C SER A 25 -15.07 -10.81 -2.01
N ARG A 26 -15.29 -9.58 -1.53
CA ARG A 26 -16.60 -8.90 -1.48
C ARG A 26 -16.81 -7.95 -2.67
N GLY A 27 -15.92 -7.98 -3.67
CA GLY A 27 -16.00 -7.13 -4.86
C GLY A 27 -15.59 -5.67 -4.65
N GLU A 28 -14.99 -5.35 -3.50
CA GLU A 28 -14.38 -4.03 -3.32
C GLU A 28 -13.10 -3.94 -4.16
N LEU A 29 -12.81 -2.76 -4.72
CA LEU A 29 -11.74 -2.55 -5.68
C LEU A 29 -10.93 -1.29 -5.39
N LEU A 30 -9.66 -1.36 -5.76
CA LEU A 30 -8.71 -0.27 -5.90
C LEU A 30 -8.06 -0.39 -7.28
N ASN A 31 -8.05 0.71 -8.03
CA ASN A 31 -7.19 0.90 -9.20
C ASN A 31 -6.61 2.31 -9.08
N ALA A 32 -5.32 2.38 -8.76
CA ALA A 32 -4.59 3.63 -8.60
C ALA A 32 -3.46 3.69 -9.63
N ARG A 33 -3.39 4.79 -10.37
CA ARG A 33 -2.30 5.10 -11.30
C ARG A 33 -1.45 6.20 -10.71
N LEU A 34 -0.16 5.93 -10.59
CA LEU A 34 0.83 6.80 -9.97
C LEU A 34 1.83 7.29 -11.03
N ALA A 35 2.19 8.56 -10.96
CA ALA A 35 3.40 9.08 -11.57
C ALA A 35 4.48 9.17 -10.49
N LEU A 36 5.61 8.51 -10.70
CA LEU A 36 6.71 8.51 -9.74
C LEU A 36 7.60 9.73 -9.96
N GLY A 37 8.05 10.31 -8.85
CA GLY A 37 9.08 11.35 -8.83
C GLY A 37 10.40 10.81 -8.26
N ASP A 38 11.16 11.71 -7.67
CA ASP A 38 12.50 11.41 -7.13
C ASP A 38 12.46 10.61 -5.83
N ASP A 39 13.62 10.09 -5.45
CA ASP A 39 13.84 9.45 -4.16
C ASP A 39 13.56 10.41 -3.00
N LEU A 40 12.78 9.96 -2.03
CA LEU A 40 12.52 10.65 -0.78
C LEU A 40 13.57 10.22 0.25
N ARG A 41 14.75 10.82 0.18
CA ARG A 41 15.91 10.49 1.04
C ARG A 41 15.71 10.84 2.52
N THR A 42 14.85 11.81 2.79
CA THR A 42 14.57 12.28 4.16
C THR A 42 13.05 12.34 4.36
N PRO A 43 12.39 11.19 4.56
CA PRO A 43 10.96 11.16 4.83
C PRO A 43 10.67 11.78 6.21
N GLY A 44 9.68 12.67 6.28
CA GLY A 44 9.23 13.22 7.56
C GLY A 44 8.50 12.18 8.41
N ASP A 45 8.38 12.44 9.71
CA ASP A 45 7.90 11.51 10.74
C ASP A 45 6.57 10.84 10.40
N TRP A 46 5.59 11.59 9.87
CA TRP A 46 4.30 11.03 9.48
C TRP A 46 4.45 9.97 8.36
N THR A 47 5.32 10.24 7.38
CA THR A 47 5.57 9.29 6.28
C THR A 47 6.23 8.02 6.84
N VAL A 48 7.18 8.16 7.76
CA VAL A 48 7.81 7.02 8.44
C VAL A 48 6.76 6.23 9.24
N ALA A 49 5.91 6.90 10.01
CA ALA A 49 4.89 6.28 10.84
C ALA A 49 3.85 5.48 10.02
N VAL A 50 3.37 6.04 8.90
CA VAL A 50 2.34 5.37 8.06
C VAL A 50 2.91 4.30 7.11
N THR A 51 4.23 4.26 6.91
CA THR A 51 4.91 3.24 6.08
C THR A 51 5.57 2.14 6.91
N GLY A 52 5.86 2.37 8.20
CA GLY A 52 6.38 1.38 9.14
C GLY A 52 5.39 0.23 9.36
N ARG A 53 5.56 -0.87 8.60
CA ARG A 53 4.68 -2.04 8.64
C ARG A 53 5.33 -3.16 9.43
N TRP A 54 5.16 -3.10 10.74
CA TRP A 54 5.75 -4.06 11.69
C TRP A 54 4.93 -5.33 11.90
N ASN A 55 3.73 -5.40 11.30
CA ASN A 55 2.86 -6.57 11.38
C ASN A 55 2.06 -6.73 10.09
N ALA A 56 1.77 -7.98 9.74
CA ALA A 56 0.77 -8.35 8.76
C ALA A 56 -0.38 -9.08 9.46
N ASP A 57 -1.61 -8.70 9.16
CA ASP A 57 -2.80 -9.38 9.67
C ASP A 57 -3.37 -10.32 8.60
N ALA A 58 -3.62 -11.56 8.98
CA ALA A 58 -4.13 -12.60 8.11
C ALA A 58 -5.24 -13.38 8.79
N ARG A 59 -6.21 -13.85 8.00
CA ARG A 59 -7.29 -14.71 8.50
C ARG A 59 -6.90 -16.18 8.36
N ARG A 60 -6.95 -16.93 9.46
CA ARG A 60 -6.74 -18.38 9.52
C ARG A 60 -8.07 -19.10 9.75
N GLY A 61 -8.62 -19.70 8.71
CA GLY A 61 -9.95 -20.33 8.79
C GLY A 61 -11.09 -19.30 8.91
N PRO A 62 -12.30 -19.69 9.34
CA PRO A 62 -13.48 -18.83 9.24
C PRO A 62 -13.45 -17.61 10.17
N VAL A 63 -12.92 -17.75 11.39
CA VAL A 63 -13.11 -16.77 12.48
C VAL A 63 -11.82 -16.26 13.12
N ARG A 64 -10.65 -16.86 12.86
CA ARG A 64 -9.42 -16.48 13.57
C ARG A 64 -8.65 -15.46 12.77
N LEU A 65 -8.45 -14.29 13.36
CA LEU A 65 -7.45 -13.33 12.90
C LEU A 65 -6.11 -13.66 13.58
N THR A 66 -5.04 -13.63 12.80
CA THR A 66 -3.68 -13.85 13.27
C THR A 66 -2.82 -12.68 12.86
N ARG A 67 -1.99 -12.23 13.79
CA ARG A 67 -0.96 -11.22 13.59
C ARG A 67 0.38 -11.90 13.33
N VAL A 68 1.05 -11.49 12.28
CA VAL A 68 2.38 -11.98 11.90
C VAL A 68 3.36 -10.82 12.07
N PRO A 69 4.36 -10.92 12.97
CA PRO A 69 5.35 -9.86 13.13
C PRO A 69 6.24 -9.76 11.89
N VAL A 70 6.59 -8.54 11.54
CA VAL A 70 7.37 -8.17 10.37
C VAL A 70 8.52 -7.26 10.81
N GLU A 71 9.74 -7.60 10.42
CA GLU A 71 10.92 -6.75 10.58
C GLU A 71 11.46 -6.39 9.20
N HIS A 72 11.80 -5.12 9.01
CA HIS A 72 12.38 -4.61 7.78
C HIS A 72 13.22 -3.35 8.06
N GLU A 73 14.23 -3.11 7.23
CA GLU A 73 14.92 -1.81 7.19
C GLU A 73 13.96 -0.70 6.72
N PRO A 74 14.26 0.60 6.95
CA PRO A 74 13.45 1.69 6.41
C PRO A 74 13.20 1.52 4.90
N TRP A 75 11.95 1.71 4.47
CA TRP A 75 11.59 1.57 3.06
C TRP A 75 12.34 2.61 2.21
N PRO A 76 12.98 2.25 1.09
CA PRO A 76 13.44 3.22 0.12
C PRO A 76 12.22 3.83 -0.57
N LEU A 77 11.85 5.06 -0.19
CA LEU A 77 10.64 5.72 -0.68
C LEU A 77 10.95 6.64 -1.86
N ARG A 78 10.03 6.73 -2.81
CA ARG A 78 9.97 7.74 -3.86
C ARG A 78 8.72 8.61 -3.72
N GLN A 79 8.81 9.84 -4.19
CA GLN A 79 7.62 10.67 -4.41
C GLN A 79 6.69 9.97 -5.39
N ALA A 80 5.38 10.07 -5.14
CA ALA A 80 4.37 9.54 -6.04
C ALA A 80 3.16 10.48 -6.03
N THR A 81 2.70 10.84 -7.23
CA THR A 81 1.47 11.60 -7.43
C THR A 81 0.40 10.69 -7.99
N VAL A 82 -0.77 10.67 -7.38
CA VAL A 82 -1.91 9.93 -7.92
C VAL A 82 -2.49 10.69 -9.11
N VAL A 83 -2.35 10.11 -10.31
CA VAL A 83 -2.85 10.69 -11.57
C VAL A 83 -4.16 10.05 -12.02
N GLY A 84 -4.60 8.99 -11.34
CA GLY A 84 -5.91 8.41 -11.52
C GLY A 84 -6.25 7.48 -10.36
N LEU A 85 -7.47 7.56 -9.85
CA LEU A 85 -7.94 6.72 -8.75
C LEU A 85 -9.38 6.30 -9.01
N ARG A 86 -9.61 4.99 -9.10
CA ARG A 86 -10.94 4.38 -9.08
C ARG A 86 -10.99 3.42 -7.90
N THR A 87 -11.81 3.74 -6.91
CA THR A 87 -11.98 2.87 -5.74
C THR A 87 -13.36 3.02 -5.13
N ASN A 88 -13.86 1.94 -4.52
CA ASN A 88 -15.08 1.94 -3.71
C ASN A 88 -14.80 1.51 -2.25
N LEU A 89 -13.53 1.41 -1.83
CA LEU A 89 -13.14 0.83 -0.54
C LEU A 89 -13.82 1.52 0.66
N LEU A 90 -13.80 2.86 0.68
CA LEU A 90 -14.37 3.64 1.79
C LEU A 90 -15.91 3.57 1.79
N ARG A 91 -16.52 3.80 0.62
CA ARG A 91 -17.97 3.71 0.44
C ARG A 91 -18.52 2.34 0.85
N ALA A 92 -17.84 1.25 0.48
CA ALA A 92 -18.22 -0.12 0.83
C ALA A 92 -18.13 -0.41 2.35
N ARG A 93 -17.54 0.50 3.13
CA ARG A 93 -17.50 0.45 4.61
C ARG A 93 -18.38 1.52 5.27
N GLY A 94 -19.22 2.21 4.49
CA GLY A 94 -20.07 3.29 5.00
C GLY A 94 -19.29 4.53 5.44
N LEU A 95 -18.03 4.65 5.04
CA LEU A 95 -17.19 5.81 5.38
C LEU A 95 -17.43 6.96 4.39
N PRO A 96 -17.31 8.22 4.84
CA PRO A 96 -17.43 9.38 3.97
C PRO A 96 -16.32 9.42 2.92
N ALA A 97 -16.55 10.19 1.85
CA ALA A 97 -15.51 10.49 0.88
C ALA A 97 -14.40 11.32 1.55
N PRO A 98 -13.12 11.05 1.23
CA PRO A 98 -12.00 11.79 1.79
C PRO A 98 -11.95 13.19 1.16
N SER A 99 -11.51 14.18 1.94
CA SER A 99 -11.26 15.54 1.45
C SER A 99 -9.82 15.70 0.99
N GLY A 100 -9.62 16.48 -0.07
CA GLY A 100 -8.29 16.85 -0.56
C GLY A 100 -7.61 15.77 -1.42
N PRO A 101 -6.39 16.05 -1.93
CA PRO A 101 -5.65 15.12 -2.76
C PRO A 101 -5.19 13.88 -1.97
N PRO A 102 -5.17 12.68 -2.58
CA PRO A 102 -4.67 11.48 -1.93
C PRO A 102 -3.16 11.56 -1.69
N HIS A 103 -2.72 11.10 -0.52
CA HIS A 103 -1.31 10.90 -0.23
C HIS A 103 -0.81 9.59 -0.83
N ALA A 104 0.31 9.62 -1.56
CA ALA A 104 0.93 8.43 -2.12
C ALA A 104 2.45 8.45 -1.97
N ARG A 105 3.01 7.27 -1.70
CA ARG A 105 4.44 6.97 -1.73
C ARG A 105 4.60 5.64 -2.45
N TRP A 106 5.71 5.50 -3.16
CA TRP A 106 6.07 4.24 -3.80
C TRP A 106 7.42 3.77 -3.26
N SER A 107 7.62 2.47 -3.23
CA SER A 107 8.90 1.85 -2.95
C SER A 107 9.11 0.69 -3.92
N PRO A 108 10.35 0.45 -4.39
CA PRO A 108 10.67 -0.76 -5.15
C PRO A 108 10.56 -2.04 -4.29
N GLY A 109 10.43 -1.90 -2.97
CA GLY A 109 10.48 -3.01 -2.02
C GLY A 109 11.66 -2.88 -1.07
N VAL A 110 11.62 -3.69 -0.02
CA VAL A 110 12.70 -3.86 0.95
C VAL A 110 12.76 -5.35 1.32
N ASP A 111 13.91 -5.82 1.76
CA ASP A 111 14.01 -7.16 2.33
C ASP A 111 13.26 -7.23 3.66
N VAL A 112 12.55 -8.34 3.88
CA VAL A 112 11.65 -8.52 5.01
C VAL A 112 11.93 -9.83 5.72
N ARG A 113 11.92 -9.79 7.05
CA ARG A 113 11.90 -10.98 7.91
C ARG A 113 10.48 -11.17 8.45
N ILE A 114 9.94 -12.36 8.24
CA ILE A 114 8.57 -12.72 8.66
C ILE A 114 8.66 -13.70 9.83
N GLY A 115 8.07 -13.34 10.97
CA GLY A 115 8.04 -14.19 12.15
C GLY A 115 6.85 -15.17 12.17
N ALA A 116 6.75 -15.94 13.24
CA ALA A 116 5.65 -16.90 13.40
C ALA A 116 4.30 -16.21 13.64
N PRO A 117 3.19 -16.67 13.01
CA PRO A 117 1.85 -16.16 13.28
C PRO A 117 1.44 -16.34 14.74
N ARG A 118 0.84 -15.30 15.31
CA ARG A 118 0.30 -15.28 16.69
C ARG A 118 -1.18 -14.93 16.66
N PRO A 119 -1.99 -15.39 17.62
CA PRO A 119 -3.36 -14.90 17.76
C PRO A 119 -3.35 -13.36 17.87
N SER A 120 -4.20 -12.68 17.11
CA SER A 120 -4.46 -11.26 17.38
C SER A 120 -5.21 -11.18 18.71
N LEU A 121 -4.76 -10.33 19.63
CA LEU A 121 -5.54 -10.03 20.83
C LEU A 121 -6.93 -9.52 20.41
N PRO A 122 -8.00 -9.89 21.14
CA PRO A 122 -9.35 -9.40 20.88
C PRO A 122 -9.44 -7.87 21.02
#